data_AF-A0A920P5F7-F1
#
_entry.id   AF-A0A920P5F7-F1
#
_cell.length_a   1.000
_cell.length_b   1.000
_cell.length_c   1.000
_cell.angle_alpha   90.00
_cell.angle_beta   90.00
_cell.angle_gamma   90.00
#
_symmetry.space_group_name_H-M   'P 1'
#
loop_
_entity.id
_entity.type
_entity.pdbx_description
1 polymer ?
#
loop_
_entity_poly.entity_id
_entity_poly.type
_entity_poly.pdbx_seq_one_letter_code
_entity_poly.pdbx_strand_id
1 'polypeptide(L)'
;MQEVLSAISTRAEETPPGDVIVTNSDWHEGQLDEQRLPYRDDLDQATQEHPVVVIRGGHEYVLNSAALAYWDIDESTRAIDGGRIGRYMDGRLNGELVDRAKGLVQLPLMEDRSSAEIQEDLLESHRILSSRGITSIRYPGASPEMYDMLLALREEDRLNIRVDFLYRGPRSGSPEVLNEVMQGWAQGEGDDFWLRVGGVKLGIDGGFEGGLMREPYEEPWGEGGTFYGLQTLPRESFLETVQVLHSAGWRVATHAVGDAAIDLVLDAYEAERRRVFDSFVPLGNRARIHTPQRPVPSNERFGLSCICTKPFVSRSP
;
A
#
# COMPACT_ATOMS: atom_id res chain seq x y z
N MET A 1 0.78 -12.80 -21.63
CA MET A 1 -0.67 -12.84 -21.38
C MET A 1 -1.20 -14.26 -21.23
N GLN A 2 -0.89 -15.14 -22.18
CA GLN A 2 -1.50 -16.47 -22.28
C GLN A 2 -1.40 -17.31 -20.99
N GLU A 3 -0.26 -17.27 -20.28
CA GLU A 3 -0.08 -18.01 -19.03
C GLU A 3 -1.06 -17.55 -17.93
N VAL A 4 -1.27 -16.24 -17.78
CA VAL A 4 -2.22 -15.66 -16.82
C VAL A 4 -3.64 -16.11 -17.16
N LEU A 5 -4.04 -16.00 -18.43
CA LEU A 5 -5.37 -16.41 -18.87
C LEU A 5 -5.59 -17.91 -18.68
N SER A 6 -4.58 -18.74 -19.01
CA SER A 6 -4.65 -20.18 -18.81
C SER A 6 -4.81 -20.54 -17.33
N ALA A 7 -4.07 -19.89 -16.43
CA ALA A 7 -4.20 -20.13 -14.99
C ALA A 7 -5.59 -19.76 -14.47
N ILE A 8 -6.17 -18.66 -14.97
CA ILE A 8 -7.53 -18.24 -14.62
C ILE A 8 -8.56 -19.23 -15.16
N SER A 9 -8.45 -19.67 -16.43
CA SER A 9 -9.35 -20.67 -17.02
C SER A 9 -9.30 -21.99 -16.25
N THR A 10 -8.11 -22.50 -15.92
CA THR A 10 -7.97 -23.72 -15.10
C THR A 10 -8.61 -23.53 -13.73
N ARG A 11 -8.41 -22.39 -13.07
CA ARG A 11 -9.06 -22.13 -11.79
C ARG A 11 -10.59 -22.05 -11.91
N ALA A 12 -11.10 -21.51 -13.02
CA ALA A 12 -12.54 -21.42 -13.27
C ALA A 12 -13.19 -22.80 -13.39
N GLU A 13 -12.52 -23.80 -13.98
CA GLU A 13 -13.04 -25.18 -14.07
C GLU A 13 -13.29 -25.83 -12.69
N GLU A 14 -12.57 -25.39 -11.66
CA GLU A 14 -12.65 -25.90 -10.29
C GLU A 14 -13.44 -24.98 -9.35
N THR A 15 -13.92 -23.84 -9.84
CA THR A 15 -14.64 -22.84 -9.05
C THR A 15 -16.15 -23.03 -9.24
N PRO A 16 -16.97 -23.08 -8.18
CA PRO A 16 -18.42 -23.12 -8.33
C PRO A 16 -18.95 -21.92 -9.13
N PRO A 17 -19.96 -22.09 -10.01
CA PRO A 17 -20.51 -21.00 -10.80
C PRO A 17 -20.93 -19.79 -9.96
N GLY A 18 -20.44 -18.60 -10.33
CA GLY A 18 -20.72 -17.34 -9.64
C GLY A 18 -19.75 -16.99 -8.50
N ASP A 19 -18.90 -17.91 -8.05
CA ASP A 19 -17.87 -17.60 -7.06
C ASP A 19 -16.73 -16.76 -7.68
N VAL A 20 -16.19 -15.85 -6.86
CA VAL A 20 -15.15 -14.90 -7.27
C VAL A 20 -13.78 -15.59 -7.32
N ILE A 21 -13.09 -15.43 -8.44
CA ILE A 21 -11.69 -15.84 -8.62
C ILE A 21 -10.79 -14.64 -8.34
N VAL A 22 -9.86 -14.78 -7.39
CA VAL A 22 -8.89 -13.74 -7.05
C VAL A 22 -7.48 -14.29 -7.23
N THR A 23 -6.62 -13.58 -7.97
CA THR A 23 -5.21 -13.97 -8.10
C THR A 23 -4.41 -13.55 -6.87
N ASN A 24 -3.25 -14.17 -6.65
CA ASN A 24 -2.22 -13.56 -5.80
C ASN A 24 -1.60 -12.33 -6.51
N SER A 25 -0.65 -11.68 -5.85
CA SER A 25 0.08 -10.53 -6.37
C SER A 25 1.51 -10.84 -6.81
N ASP A 26 1.88 -12.11 -6.94
CA ASP A 26 3.27 -12.57 -7.19
C ASP A 26 3.65 -12.57 -8.68
N TRP A 27 3.12 -11.60 -9.42
CA TRP A 27 3.37 -11.41 -10.85
C TRP A 27 3.47 -9.92 -11.16
N HIS A 28 4.01 -9.58 -12.32
CA HIS A 28 4.11 -8.21 -12.81
C HIS A 28 3.92 -8.17 -14.33
N GLU A 29 3.28 -7.13 -14.86
CA GLU A 29 3.01 -6.98 -16.30
C GLU A 29 4.30 -6.98 -17.15
N GLY A 30 5.40 -6.50 -16.58
CA GLY A 30 6.73 -6.55 -17.20
C GLY A 30 7.31 -7.97 -17.37
N GLN A 31 6.68 -9.00 -16.80
CA GLN A 31 7.02 -10.41 -17.06
C GLN A 31 6.24 -10.97 -18.27
N LEU A 32 5.20 -10.27 -18.74
CA LEU A 32 4.38 -10.69 -19.86
C LEU A 32 4.99 -10.22 -21.19
N ASP A 33 4.85 -11.02 -22.24
CA ASP A 33 5.33 -10.66 -23.59
C ASP A 33 4.78 -9.32 -24.09
N GLU A 34 3.54 -9.00 -23.72
CA GLU A 34 2.83 -7.79 -24.12
C GLU A 34 3.21 -6.56 -23.31
N GLN A 35 3.95 -6.73 -22.19
CA GLN A 35 4.41 -5.63 -21.32
C GLN A 35 3.30 -4.68 -20.89
N ARG A 36 2.08 -5.21 -20.70
CA ARG A 36 0.88 -4.47 -20.27
C ARG A 36 0.00 -5.33 -19.37
N LEU A 37 -0.89 -4.68 -18.63
CA LEU A 37 -1.87 -5.35 -17.78
C LEU A 37 -2.86 -6.20 -18.61
N PRO A 38 -3.39 -7.29 -18.04
CA PRO A 38 -4.48 -8.07 -18.59
C PRO A 38 -5.81 -7.34 -18.36
N TYR A 39 -6.21 -6.48 -19.29
CA TYR A 39 -7.44 -5.69 -19.16
C TYR A 39 -8.69 -6.55 -19.34
N ARG A 40 -9.84 -5.99 -19.02
CA ARG A 40 -11.17 -6.62 -19.04
C ARG A 40 -11.39 -7.59 -20.21
N ASP A 41 -11.08 -7.15 -21.43
CA ASP A 41 -11.35 -7.90 -22.66
C ASP A 41 -10.37 -9.09 -22.82
N ASP A 42 -9.18 -9.05 -22.20
CA ASP A 42 -8.28 -10.20 -22.10
C ASP A 42 -8.82 -11.20 -21.07
N LEU A 43 -9.25 -10.72 -19.90
CA LEU A 43 -9.76 -11.57 -18.82
C LEU A 43 -11.06 -12.28 -19.21
N ASP A 44 -11.92 -11.63 -19.99
CA ASP A 44 -13.16 -12.22 -20.54
C ASP A 44 -12.88 -13.39 -21.51
N GLN A 45 -11.66 -13.52 -22.04
CA GLN A 45 -11.26 -14.70 -22.83
C GLN A 45 -11.01 -15.91 -21.94
N ALA A 46 -10.63 -15.70 -20.67
CA ALA A 46 -10.40 -16.80 -19.74
C ALA A 46 -11.72 -17.34 -19.16
N THR A 47 -12.65 -16.45 -18.78
CA THR A 47 -14.02 -16.80 -18.38
C THR A 47 -14.91 -15.55 -18.34
N GLN A 48 -16.19 -15.74 -18.68
CA GLN A 48 -17.26 -14.74 -18.48
C GLN A 48 -18.31 -15.19 -17.44
N GLU A 49 -18.16 -16.41 -16.90
CA GLU A 49 -19.10 -16.98 -15.94
C GLU A 49 -18.74 -16.64 -14.49
N HIS A 50 -17.45 -16.37 -14.23
CA HIS A 50 -16.95 -16.05 -12.90
C HIS A 50 -16.44 -14.60 -12.83
N PRO A 51 -16.78 -13.86 -11.76
CA PRO A 51 -16.09 -12.63 -11.42
C PRO A 51 -14.60 -12.90 -11.22
N VAL A 52 -13.74 -12.22 -11.98
CA VAL A 52 -12.27 -12.32 -11.86
C VAL A 52 -11.70 -11.01 -11.34
N VAL A 53 -10.87 -11.10 -10.29
CA VAL A 53 -10.05 -10.01 -9.79
C VAL A 53 -8.58 -10.39 -9.88
N VAL A 54 -7.86 -9.73 -10.79
CA VAL A 54 -6.40 -9.85 -10.87
C VAL A 54 -5.78 -8.79 -9.97
N ILE A 55 -5.02 -9.21 -8.96
CA ILE A 55 -4.32 -8.30 -8.06
C ILE A 55 -2.95 -7.94 -8.64
N ARG A 56 -2.70 -6.66 -8.89
CA ARG A 56 -1.39 -6.13 -9.29
C ARG A 56 -0.79 -5.34 -8.13
N GLY A 57 0.07 -6.02 -7.37
CA GLY A 57 0.74 -5.45 -6.19
C GLY A 57 -0.24 -4.85 -5.16
N GLY A 58 0.18 -3.77 -4.51
CA GLY A 58 -0.59 -3.13 -3.44
C GLY A 58 -1.66 -2.14 -3.90
N HIS A 59 -1.60 -1.67 -5.15
CA HIS A 59 -2.28 -0.44 -5.57
C HIS A 59 -3.28 -0.61 -6.72
N GLU A 60 -3.35 -1.78 -7.35
CA GLU A 60 -4.19 -1.94 -8.54
C GLU A 60 -4.90 -3.29 -8.58
N TYR A 61 -6.15 -3.28 -9.05
CA TYR A 61 -6.92 -4.46 -9.43
C TYR A 61 -7.30 -4.36 -10.91
N VAL A 62 -7.40 -5.51 -11.58
CA VAL A 62 -7.99 -5.58 -12.93
C VAL A 62 -9.13 -6.59 -12.93
N LEU A 63 -10.29 -6.15 -13.41
CA LEU A 63 -11.56 -6.86 -13.37
C LEU A 63 -12.01 -7.31 -14.76
N ASN A 64 -12.61 -8.49 -14.86
CA ASN A 64 -13.34 -8.91 -16.06
C ASN A 64 -14.77 -8.33 -16.07
N SER A 65 -15.53 -8.59 -17.14
CA SER A 65 -16.92 -8.12 -17.25
C SER A 65 -17.83 -8.66 -16.15
N ALA A 66 -17.67 -9.93 -15.78
CA ALA A 66 -18.47 -10.55 -14.72
C ALA A 66 -18.20 -9.92 -13.35
N ALA A 67 -16.94 -9.55 -13.05
CA ALA A 67 -16.57 -8.84 -11.84
C ALA A 67 -17.14 -7.43 -11.79
N LEU A 68 -17.03 -6.67 -12.88
CA LEU A 68 -17.65 -5.35 -12.96
C LEU A 68 -19.16 -5.41 -12.67
N ALA A 69 -19.87 -6.37 -13.28
CA ALA A 69 -21.29 -6.59 -13.03
C ALA A 69 -21.58 -7.04 -11.59
N TYR A 70 -20.73 -7.90 -11.00
CA TYR A 70 -20.91 -8.41 -9.64
C TYR A 70 -20.88 -7.31 -8.57
N TRP A 71 -20.07 -6.27 -8.76
CA TRP A 71 -19.97 -5.12 -7.84
C TRP A 71 -20.71 -3.88 -8.33
N ASP A 72 -21.64 -4.02 -9.29
CA ASP A 72 -22.42 -2.91 -9.86
C ASP A 72 -21.54 -1.73 -10.36
N ILE A 73 -20.39 -2.06 -10.96
CA ILE A 73 -19.46 -1.10 -11.55
C ILE A 73 -19.71 -1.03 -13.06
N ASP A 74 -20.13 0.15 -13.53
CA ASP A 74 -20.45 0.40 -14.92
C ASP A 74 -19.89 1.76 -15.40
N GLU A 75 -20.14 2.11 -16.66
CA GLU A 75 -19.63 3.34 -17.24
C GLU A 75 -20.13 4.61 -16.52
N SER A 76 -21.23 4.53 -15.77
CA SER A 76 -21.80 5.62 -14.97
C SER A 76 -21.22 5.72 -13.55
N THR A 77 -20.45 4.72 -13.12
CA THR A 77 -19.78 4.74 -11.80
C THR A 77 -18.94 6.00 -11.66
N ARG A 78 -19.21 6.74 -10.59
CA ARG A 78 -18.55 8.02 -10.29
C ARG A 78 -17.09 7.78 -9.92
N ALA A 79 -16.24 8.75 -10.27
CA ALA A 79 -14.88 8.79 -9.77
C ALA A 79 -14.84 8.80 -8.24
N ILE A 80 -13.83 8.14 -7.68
CA ILE A 80 -13.56 8.13 -6.24
C ILE A 80 -12.35 9.01 -5.99
N ASP A 81 -12.49 9.96 -5.07
CA ASP A 81 -11.36 10.81 -4.67
C ASP A 81 -10.17 9.94 -4.27
N GLY A 82 -9.00 10.24 -4.86
CA GLY A 82 -7.76 9.47 -4.68
C GLY A 82 -7.77 8.07 -5.28
N GLY A 83 -8.68 7.79 -6.22
CA GLY A 83 -8.73 6.55 -6.99
C GLY A 83 -8.96 6.83 -8.47
N ARG A 84 -8.54 5.90 -9.33
CA ARG A 84 -8.77 5.96 -10.78
C ARG A 84 -9.52 4.72 -11.24
N ILE A 85 -10.53 4.91 -12.08
CA ILE A 85 -11.24 3.83 -12.78
C ILE A 85 -10.81 3.89 -14.24
N GLY A 86 -10.09 2.88 -14.70
CA GLY A 86 -9.52 2.85 -16.04
C GLY A 86 -10.56 2.63 -17.14
N ARG A 87 -10.28 3.22 -18.30
CA ARG A 87 -11.13 3.16 -19.48
C ARG A 87 -10.28 2.93 -20.72
N TYR A 88 -10.86 2.27 -21.71
CA TYR A 88 -10.31 2.24 -23.06
C TYR A 88 -10.55 3.59 -23.75
N MET A 89 -9.92 3.78 -24.92
CA MET A 89 -10.07 4.98 -25.75
C MET A 89 -11.51 5.22 -26.23
N ASP A 90 -12.34 4.17 -26.30
CA ASP A 90 -13.76 4.26 -26.65
C ASP A 90 -14.67 4.66 -25.47
N GLY A 91 -14.10 4.82 -24.27
CA GLY A 91 -14.80 5.19 -23.04
C GLY A 91 -15.34 4.02 -22.21
N ARG A 92 -15.31 2.78 -22.74
CA ARG A 92 -15.70 1.57 -21.97
C ARG A 92 -14.73 1.34 -20.81
N LEU A 93 -15.23 0.77 -19.71
CA LEU A 93 -14.35 0.34 -18.62
C LEU A 93 -13.38 -0.74 -19.09
N ASN A 94 -12.08 -0.56 -18.81
CA ASN A 94 -11.03 -1.55 -19.09
C ASN A 94 -10.80 -2.51 -17.92
N GLY A 95 -11.57 -2.38 -16.83
CA GLY A 95 -11.49 -3.21 -15.63
C GLY A 95 -10.47 -2.76 -14.60
N GLU A 96 -9.62 -1.78 -14.90
CA GLU A 96 -8.56 -1.31 -14.00
C GLU A 96 -9.13 -0.42 -12.89
N LEU A 97 -8.80 -0.75 -11.64
CA LEU A 97 -9.11 0.05 -10.46
C LEU A 97 -7.82 0.36 -9.70
N VAL A 98 -7.48 1.64 -9.58
CA VAL A 98 -6.26 2.12 -8.94
C VAL A 98 -6.57 2.80 -7.61
N ASP A 99 -5.73 2.49 -6.61
CA ASP A 99 -5.76 3.04 -5.25
C ASP A 99 -7.15 3.00 -4.60
N ARG A 100 -7.78 4.14 -4.33
CA ARG A 100 -9.05 4.19 -3.60
C ARG A 100 -10.21 3.61 -4.41
N ALA A 101 -10.08 3.51 -5.73
CA ALA A 101 -11.08 2.85 -6.57
C ALA A 101 -11.20 1.34 -6.28
N LYS A 102 -10.13 0.72 -5.76
CA LYS A 102 -10.17 -0.68 -5.30
C LYS A 102 -11.18 -0.91 -4.18
N GLY A 103 -11.56 0.14 -3.44
CA GLY A 103 -12.59 0.09 -2.42
C GLY A 103 -14.00 -0.19 -2.95
N LEU A 104 -14.22 -0.14 -4.27
CA LEU A 104 -15.45 -0.61 -4.92
C LEU A 104 -15.60 -2.13 -4.87
N VAL A 105 -14.49 -2.84 -4.66
CA VAL A 105 -14.44 -4.30 -4.68
C VAL A 105 -14.20 -4.81 -3.27
N GLN A 106 -15.16 -5.57 -2.75
CA GLN A 106 -14.97 -6.35 -1.54
C GLN A 106 -14.46 -7.74 -1.92
N LEU A 107 -13.17 -7.99 -1.72
CA LEU A 107 -12.59 -9.30 -1.94
C LEU A 107 -13.22 -10.34 -0.99
N PRO A 108 -13.44 -11.58 -1.45
CA PRO A 108 -13.86 -12.66 -0.57
C PRO A 108 -12.86 -12.80 0.58
N LEU A 109 -13.38 -13.08 1.78
CA LEU A 109 -12.53 -13.46 2.90
C LEU A 109 -11.80 -14.74 2.51
N MET A 110 -10.49 -14.77 2.71
CA MET A 110 -9.78 -16.05 2.68
C MET A 110 -10.36 -16.95 3.77
N GLU A 111 -10.37 -18.26 3.54
CA GLU A 111 -10.84 -19.25 4.52
C GLU A 111 -10.30 -18.94 5.92
N ASP A 112 -11.12 -19.18 6.95
CA ASP A 112 -10.79 -18.93 8.35
C ASP A 112 -9.55 -19.72 8.77
N ARG A 113 -8.38 -19.13 8.53
CA ARG A 113 -7.11 -19.65 9.01
C ARG A 113 -6.98 -19.33 10.48
N SER A 114 -6.57 -20.32 11.25
CA SER A 114 -6.25 -20.11 12.66
C SER A 114 -5.03 -19.18 12.81
N SER A 115 -4.99 -18.41 13.91
CA SER A 115 -3.83 -17.57 14.23
C SER A 115 -2.52 -18.38 14.27
N ALA A 116 -2.58 -19.64 14.68
CA ALA A 116 -1.44 -20.55 14.72
C ALA A 116 -0.89 -20.86 13.32
N GLU A 117 -1.76 -21.09 12.33
CA GLU A 117 -1.33 -21.29 10.94
C GLU A 117 -0.70 -20.04 10.36
N ILE A 118 -1.25 -18.86 10.65
CA ILE A 118 -0.68 -17.59 10.18
C ILE A 118 0.70 -17.36 10.80
N GLN A 119 0.86 -17.68 12.10
CA GLN A 119 2.14 -17.61 12.79
C GLN A 119 3.21 -18.52 12.17
N GLU A 120 2.87 -19.76 11.81
CA GLU A 120 3.83 -20.67 11.15
C GLU A 120 4.26 -20.14 9.78
N ASP A 121 3.35 -19.58 8.98
CA ASP A 121 3.70 -18.96 7.69
C ASP A 121 4.62 -17.76 7.84
N LEU A 122 4.44 -16.97 8.89
CA LEU A 122 5.31 -15.85 9.21
C LEU A 122 6.71 -16.35 9.56
N LEU A 123 6.80 -17.36 10.42
CA LEU A 123 8.08 -17.98 10.77
C LEU A 123 8.78 -18.54 9.54
N GLU A 124 8.05 -19.18 8.63
CA GLU A 124 8.62 -19.70 7.39
C GLU A 124 9.09 -18.59 6.46
N SER A 125 8.28 -17.55 6.26
CA SER A 125 8.66 -16.36 5.50
C SER A 125 9.92 -15.70 6.08
N HIS A 126 10.02 -15.63 7.40
CA HIS A 126 11.20 -15.12 8.10
C HIS A 126 12.42 -16.03 7.93
N ARG A 127 12.26 -17.38 7.98
CA ARG A 127 13.36 -18.33 7.68
C ARG A 127 13.88 -18.15 6.27
N ILE A 128 12.99 -18.00 5.30
CA ILE A 128 13.33 -17.76 3.90
C ILE A 128 14.18 -16.48 3.78
N LEU A 129 13.82 -15.40 4.46
CA LEU A 129 14.61 -14.15 4.48
C LEU A 129 15.96 -14.32 5.19
N SER A 130 15.97 -14.94 6.37
CA SER A 130 17.18 -15.20 7.16
C SER A 130 18.16 -16.11 6.42
N SER A 131 17.68 -17.11 5.66
CA SER A 131 18.52 -17.97 4.81
C SER A 131 19.26 -17.19 3.72
N ARG A 132 18.77 -16.01 3.36
CA ARG A 132 19.37 -15.08 2.40
C ARG A 132 20.19 -13.97 3.07
N GLY A 133 20.47 -14.10 4.38
CA GLY A 133 21.25 -13.14 5.16
C GLY A 133 20.48 -11.90 5.62
N ILE A 134 19.16 -11.84 5.41
CA ILE A 134 18.32 -10.76 5.92
C ILE A 134 17.99 -11.05 7.38
N THR A 135 18.59 -10.29 8.30
CA THR A 135 18.49 -10.54 9.75
C THR A 135 17.58 -9.55 10.48
N SER A 136 16.97 -8.62 9.75
CA SER A 136 16.00 -7.67 10.30
C SER A 136 15.07 -7.17 9.21
N ILE A 137 13.80 -6.99 9.53
CA ILE A 137 12.77 -6.49 8.63
C ILE A 137 11.95 -5.37 9.29
N ARG A 138 11.27 -4.59 8.45
CA ARG A 138 10.23 -3.67 8.90
C ARG A 138 8.90 -4.09 8.29
N TYR A 139 7.86 -4.19 9.11
CA TYR A 139 6.47 -4.27 8.62
C TYR A 139 5.96 -2.84 8.41
N PRO A 140 5.84 -2.33 7.17
CA PRO A 140 5.57 -0.93 6.93
C PRO A 140 4.05 -0.68 6.87
N GLY A 141 3.38 -0.80 8.01
CA GLY A 141 1.94 -0.65 8.12
C GLY A 141 1.22 -2.00 8.19
N ALA A 142 1.11 -2.55 9.39
CA ALA A 142 0.34 -3.76 9.66
C ALA A 142 -0.73 -3.50 10.74
N SER A 143 -1.65 -4.44 10.89
CA SER A 143 -2.77 -4.31 11.83
C SER A 143 -2.34 -4.65 13.27
N PRO A 144 -3.09 -4.22 14.29
CA PRO A 144 -2.82 -4.61 15.68
C PRO A 144 -2.79 -6.12 15.90
N GLU A 145 -3.65 -6.88 15.22
CA GLU A 145 -3.68 -8.33 15.32
C GLU A 145 -2.38 -8.96 14.81
N MET A 146 -1.75 -8.36 13.79
CA MET A 146 -0.42 -8.77 13.34
C MET A 146 0.65 -8.44 14.39
N TYR A 147 0.53 -7.31 15.08
CA TYR A 147 1.44 -7.03 16.18
C TYR A 147 1.30 -8.08 17.30
N ASP A 148 0.07 -8.42 17.69
CA ASP A 148 -0.20 -9.40 18.75
C ASP A 148 0.32 -10.79 18.39
N MET A 149 0.18 -11.22 17.12
CA MET A 149 0.75 -12.48 16.66
C MET A 149 2.28 -12.50 16.73
N LEU A 150 2.94 -11.40 16.37
CA LEU A 150 4.41 -11.27 16.48
C LEU A 150 4.86 -11.20 17.94
N LEU A 151 4.07 -10.55 18.79
CA LEU A 151 4.32 -10.46 20.23
C LEU A 151 4.23 -11.84 20.87
N ALA A 152 3.19 -12.63 20.56
CA ALA A 152 3.06 -14.01 21.04
C ALA A 152 4.25 -14.87 20.59
N LEU A 153 4.66 -14.79 19.33
CA LEU A 153 5.86 -15.49 18.83
C LEU A 153 7.13 -15.06 19.58
N ARG A 154 7.25 -13.79 19.96
CA ARG A 154 8.37 -13.27 20.76
C ARG A 154 8.32 -13.81 22.18
N GLU A 155 7.16 -13.79 22.84
CA GLU A 155 6.95 -14.31 24.20
C GLU A 155 7.19 -15.83 24.29
N GLU A 156 6.97 -16.55 23.19
CA GLU A 156 7.24 -17.98 23.06
C GLU A 156 8.69 -18.31 22.63
N ASP A 157 9.59 -17.31 22.53
CA ASP A 157 10.96 -17.45 22.00
C ASP A 157 11.03 -18.07 20.58
N ARG A 158 9.96 -17.94 19.79
CA ARG A 158 9.84 -18.47 18.42
C ARG A 158 10.12 -17.43 17.34
N LEU A 159 9.98 -16.14 17.63
CA LEU A 159 10.25 -15.07 16.67
C LEU A 159 11.71 -15.15 16.19
N ASN A 160 11.90 -15.45 14.91
CA ASN A 160 13.19 -15.85 14.34
C ASN A 160 13.83 -14.79 13.42
N ILE A 161 13.28 -13.58 13.39
CA ILE A 161 13.85 -12.40 12.74
C ILE A 161 13.57 -11.15 13.56
N ARG A 162 14.47 -10.17 13.51
CA ARG A 162 14.25 -8.89 14.18
C ARG A 162 13.23 -8.06 13.42
N VAL A 163 12.22 -7.56 14.11
CA VAL A 163 11.10 -6.84 13.53
C VAL A 163 11.04 -5.41 14.04
N ASP A 164 10.95 -4.48 13.10
CA ASP A 164 10.53 -3.10 13.34
C ASP A 164 9.10 -2.91 12.81
N PHE A 165 8.14 -2.80 13.72
CA PHE A 165 6.73 -2.80 13.39
C PHE A 165 6.19 -1.38 13.24
N LEU A 166 5.54 -1.06 12.11
CA LEU A 166 4.77 0.17 11.98
C LEU A 166 3.28 -0.16 11.96
N TYR A 167 2.50 0.43 12.88
CA TYR A 167 1.04 0.36 12.82
C TYR A 167 0.55 1.04 11.54
N ARG A 168 -0.47 0.47 10.91
CA ARG A 168 -1.15 1.14 9.79
C ARG A 168 -1.99 2.28 10.34
N GLY A 169 -1.64 3.51 9.98
CA GLY A 169 -2.46 4.67 10.31
C GLY A 169 -3.73 4.72 9.45
N PRO A 170 -4.79 5.39 9.95
CA PRO A 170 -6.04 5.54 9.21
C PRO A 170 -5.81 6.34 7.92
N ARG A 171 -6.55 5.96 6.85
CA ARG A 171 -6.56 6.65 5.55
C ARG A 171 -7.64 7.74 5.44
N SER A 172 -8.34 7.99 6.54
CA SER A 172 -9.38 9.00 6.72
C SER A 172 -9.85 8.92 8.18
N GLY A 173 -10.24 10.05 8.76
CA GLY A 173 -10.79 10.10 10.11
C GLY A 173 -10.47 11.44 10.75
N SER A 174 -11.32 11.86 11.68
CA SER A 174 -11.02 13.01 12.52
C SER A 174 -9.94 12.64 13.55
N PRO A 175 -9.23 13.62 14.13
CA PRO A 175 -8.31 13.42 15.24
C PRO A 175 -8.82 12.49 16.35
N GLU A 176 -10.12 12.51 16.62
CA GLU A 176 -10.78 11.68 17.64
C GLU A 176 -10.74 10.19 17.29
N VAL A 177 -11.08 9.83 16.05
CA VAL A 177 -11.05 8.43 15.58
C VAL A 177 -9.62 7.89 15.65
N LEU A 178 -8.64 8.70 15.27
CA LEU A 178 -7.24 8.32 15.38
C LEU A 178 -6.82 8.12 16.84
N ASN A 179 -7.24 8.98 17.76
CA ASN A 179 -6.97 8.83 19.19
C ASN A 179 -7.57 7.55 19.76
N GLU A 180 -8.80 7.20 19.39
CA GLU A 180 -9.46 5.96 19.81
C GLU A 180 -8.70 4.72 19.31
N VAL A 181 -8.37 4.70 18.01
CA VAL A 181 -7.62 3.57 17.41
C VAL A 181 -6.25 3.41 18.06
N MET A 182 -5.57 4.52 18.39
CA MET A 182 -4.27 4.49 19.06
C MET A 182 -4.32 3.91 20.48
N GLN A 183 -5.47 3.94 21.18
CA GLN A 183 -5.54 3.37 22.53
C GLN A 183 -5.34 1.85 22.54
N GLY A 184 -5.64 1.18 21.43
CA GLY A 184 -5.39 -0.25 21.26
C GLY A 184 -3.94 -0.59 20.84
N TRP A 185 -3.09 0.41 20.61
CA TRP A 185 -1.73 0.17 20.13
C TRP A 185 -0.74 0.11 21.29
N ALA A 186 0.06 -0.96 21.32
CA ALA A 186 1.21 -1.02 22.20
C ALA A 186 2.31 -0.11 21.64
N GLN A 187 2.92 0.72 22.47
CA GLN A 187 4.13 1.47 22.08
C GLN A 187 5.40 0.60 22.13
N GLY A 188 5.25 -0.68 22.51
CA GLY A 188 6.34 -1.63 22.68
C GLY A 188 7.19 -1.35 23.92
N GLU A 189 8.05 -2.31 24.25
CA GLU A 189 9.12 -2.10 25.23
C GLU A 189 10.30 -1.46 24.47
N GLY A 190 10.64 -0.20 24.79
CA GLY A 190 11.50 0.67 23.97
C GLY A 190 12.89 0.11 23.60
N ASP A 191 13.36 -0.91 24.31
CA ASP A 191 14.68 -1.56 24.13
C ASP A 191 14.59 -3.02 23.64
N ASP A 192 13.41 -3.52 23.25
CA ASP A 192 13.28 -4.87 22.70
C ASP A 192 14.01 -4.99 21.35
N PHE A 193 15.00 -5.88 21.32
CA PHE A 193 15.84 -6.11 20.15
C PHE A 193 15.18 -6.97 19.07
N TRP A 194 14.17 -7.77 19.43
CA TRP A 194 13.49 -8.73 18.57
C TRP A 194 12.20 -8.17 17.97
N LEU A 195 11.39 -7.46 18.77
CA LEU A 195 10.15 -6.83 18.29
C LEU A 195 10.06 -5.39 18.80
N ARG A 196 10.35 -4.43 17.94
CA ARG A 196 10.29 -3.01 18.26
C ARG A 196 9.12 -2.34 17.55
N VAL A 197 8.35 -1.52 18.26
CA VAL A 197 7.38 -0.63 17.63
C VAL A 197 8.09 0.62 17.09
N GLY A 198 8.06 0.76 15.77
CA GLY A 198 8.72 1.81 15.02
C GLY A 198 7.95 3.11 14.94
N GLY A 199 6.63 3.05 14.98
CA GLY A 199 5.77 4.19 14.76
C GLY A 199 4.55 3.81 13.93
N VAL A 200 4.09 4.76 13.12
CA VAL A 200 2.86 4.65 12.33
C VAL A 200 3.18 4.89 10.87
N LYS A 201 2.66 4.04 9.99
CA LYS A 201 2.74 4.18 8.54
C LYS A 201 1.52 4.92 8.01
N LEU A 202 1.77 6.00 7.27
CA LEU A 202 0.78 6.72 6.46
C LEU A 202 1.09 6.58 4.97
N GLY A 203 0.16 7.03 4.13
CA GLY A 203 0.36 7.25 2.70
C GLY A 203 -0.43 8.47 2.24
N ILE A 204 0.12 9.21 1.28
CA ILE A 204 -0.48 10.46 0.77
C ILE A 204 -0.80 10.43 -0.72
N ASP A 205 -0.16 9.53 -1.46
CA ASP A 205 -0.40 9.31 -2.89
C ASP A 205 -0.51 7.82 -3.24
N GLY A 206 -0.58 7.54 -4.53
CA GLY A 206 -0.73 6.20 -5.07
C GLY A 206 0.56 5.40 -5.20
N GLY A 207 0.49 4.29 -5.93
CA GLY A 207 1.67 3.52 -6.33
C GLY A 207 2.43 4.21 -7.46
N PHE A 208 3.15 3.45 -8.27
CA PHE A 208 3.90 4.03 -9.40
C PHE A 208 2.95 4.65 -10.45
N GLU A 209 1.85 3.95 -10.70
CA GLU A 209 0.73 4.31 -11.57
C GLU A 209 -0.11 5.50 -11.08
N GLY A 210 0.13 6.00 -9.86
CA GLY A 210 -0.68 7.05 -9.24
C GLY A 210 0.07 7.97 -8.27
N GLY A 211 1.40 8.02 -8.33
CA GLY A 211 2.20 8.94 -7.51
C GLY A 211 1.89 10.39 -7.87
N LEU A 212 1.70 11.26 -6.87
CA LEU A 212 1.28 12.64 -7.14
C LEU A 212 2.48 13.49 -7.61
N MET A 213 2.45 13.91 -8.87
CA MET A 213 3.50 14.64 -9.56
C MET A 213 3.18 16.14 -9.68
N ARG A 214 4.21 16.99 -9.82
CA ARG A 214 4.04 18.42 -10.16
C ARG A 214 3.74 18.66 -11.62
N GLU A 215 4.32 17.82 -12.47
CA GLU A 215 4.13 17.82 -13.92
C GLU A 215 3.20 16.66 -14.27
N PRO A 216 2.41 16.76 -15.35
CA PRO A 216 1.56 15.67 -15.76
C PRO A 216 2.41 14.46 -16.15
N TYR A 217 1.84 13.27 -16.00
CA TYR A 217 2.44 12.03 -16.47
C TYR A 217 2.72 12.09 -17.97
N GLU A 218 3.74 11.35 -18.42
CA GLU A 218 4.01 11.17 -19.83
C GLU A 218 2.93 10.27 -20.48
N GLU A 219 2.71 10.46 -21.78
CA GLU A 219 1.84 9.57 -22.56
C GLU A 219 2.40 8.13 -22.59
N PRO A 220 1.53 7.10 -22.57
CA PRO A 220 0.08 7.16 -22.73
C PRO A 220 -0.71 7.42 -21.43
N TRP A 221 -0.04 7.64 -20.30
CA TRP A 221 -0.67 7.77 -18.99
C TRP A 221 -1.05 9.23 -18.64
N GLY A 222 -0.54 10.19 -19.40
CA GLY A 222 -0.73 11.63 -19.17
C GLY A 222 -2.15 12.15 -19.37
N GLU A 223 -3.03 11.37 -20.01
CA GLU A 223 -4.41 11.74 -20.35
C GLU A 223 -4.50 13.08 -21.12
N GLY A 224 -3.55 13.36 -22.03
CA GLY A 224 -3.48 14.64 -22.72
C GLY A 224 -2.97 15.79 -21.84
N GLY A 225 -2.11 15.46 -20.86
CA GLY A 225 -1.49 16.41 -19.95
C GLY A 225 -2.36 16.79 -18.73
N THR A 226 -3.40 16.01 -18.43
CA THR A 226 -4.31 16.27 -17.31
C THR A 226 -4.12 15.33 -16.12
N PHE A 227 -3.39 14.23 -16.28
CA PHE A 227 -3.15 13.29 -15.20
C PHE A 227 -1.86 13.61 -14.44
N TYR A 228 -1.98 13.95 -13.17
CA TYR A 228 -0.85 14.28 -12.27
C TYR A 228 -0.65 13.20 -11.20
N GLY A 229 -1.28 12.03 -11.35
CA GLY A 229 -1.35 11.02 -10.30
C GLY A 229 -2.50 11.26 -9.32
N LEU A 230 -2.46 10.55 -8.20
CA LEU A 230 -3.55 10.44 -7.24
C LEU A 230 -3.11 10.93 -5.87
N GLN A 231 -3.82 11.92 -5.33
CA GLN A 231 -3.73 12.25 -3.92
C GLN A 231 -4.71 11.38 -3.13
N THR A 232 -4.18 10.41 -2.38
CA THR A 232 -5.00 9.40 -1.67
C THR A 232 -5.50 9.89 -0.30
N LEU A 233 -4.93 11.00 0.19
CA LEU A 233 -5.33 11.68 1.41
C LEU A 233 -5.23 13.21 1.22
N PRO A 234 -6.30 13.98 1.50
CA PRO A 234 -6.24 15.44 1.44
C PRO A 234 -5.14 16.01 2.34
N ARG A 235 -4.51 17.11 1.89
CA ARG A 235 -3.37 17.74 2.59
C ARG A 235 -3.69 18.06 4.05
N GLU A 236 -4.82 18.72 4.28
CA GLU A 236 -5.21 19.15 5.63
C GLU A 236 -5.42 17.95 6.56
N SER A 237 -6.14 16.92 6.08
CA SER A 237 -6.32 15.68 6.83
C SER A 237 -5.00 14.97 7.14
N PHE A 238 -4.05 14.99 6.20
CA PHE A 238 -2.71 14.46 6.44
C PHE A 238 -1.95 15.26 7.50
N LEU A 239 -1.96 16.60 7.41
CA LEU A 239 -1.32 17.47 8.38
C LEU A 239 -1.88 17.25 9.79
N GLU A 240 -3.21 17.25 9.93
CA GLU A 240 -3.90 16.97 11.21
C GLU A 240 -3.51 15.59 11.77
N THR A 241 -3.49 14.56 10.92
CA THR A 241 -3.08 13.21 11.31
C THR A 241 -1.65 13.20 11.84
N VAL A 242 -0.72 13.86 11.14
CA VAL A 242 0.69 13.97 11.57
C VAL A 242 0.79 14.69 12.91
N GLN A 243 0.06 15.79 13.10
CA GLN A 243 0.07 16.57 14.34
C GLN A 243 -0.41 15.74 15.54
N VAL A 244 -1.49 14.97 15.37
CA VAL A 244 -2.05 14.11 16.42
C VAL A 244 -1.06 13.00 16.78
N LEU A 245 -0.54 12.29 15.77
CA LEU A 245 0.45 11.22 15.99
C LEU A 245 1.68 11.74 16.72
N HIS A 246 2.23 12.87 16.26
CA HIS A 246 3.43 13.45 16.84
C HIS A 246 3.20 13.95 18.28
N SER A 247 2.05 14.58 18.55
CA SER A 247 1.66 15.02 19.90
C SER A 247 1.47 13.85 20.86
N ALA A 248 1.06 12.68 20.36
CA ALA A 248 0.97 11.43 21.13
C ALA A 248 2.32 10.66 21.23
N GLY A 249 3.42 11.25 20.75
CA GLY A 249 4.76 10.68 20.85
C GLY A 249 5.12 9.67 19.76
N TRP A 250 4.23 9.45 18.78
CA TRP A 250 4.47 8.51 17.69
C TRP A 250 5.39 9.10 16.62
N ARG A 251 6.26 8.24 16.08
CA ARG A 251 7.00 8.55 14.85
C ARG A 251 6.15 8.21 13.64
N VAL A 252 6.22 9.05 12.62
CA VAL A 252 5.47 8.86 11.37
C VAL A 252 6.42 8.49 10.24
N ALA A 253 6.02 7.47 9.47
CA ALA A 253 6.63 7.07 8.22
C ALA A 253 5.58 7.19 7.12
N THR A 254 5.85 7.96 6.07
CA THR A 254 4.85 8.21 5.01
C THR A 254 5.29 7.60 3.68
N HIS A 255 4.37 6.91 3.01
CA HIS A 255 4.48 6.53 1.61
C HIS A 255 4.24 7.77 0.75
N ALA A 256 5.24 8.11 -0.06
CA ALA A 256 5.17 9.17 -1.06
C ALA A 256 6.00 8.73 -2.27
N VAL A 257 5.38 8.66 -3.45
CA VAL A 257 6.04 8.27 -4.70
C VAL A 257 6.36 9.50 -5.53
N GLY A 258 5.36 10.32 -5.81
CA GLY A 258 5.50 11.47 -6.68
C GLY A 258 6.16 12.67 -5.99
N ASP A 259 6.72 13.57 -6.78
CA ASP A 259 7.51 14.69 -6.27
C ASP A 259 6.65 15.78 -5.61
N ALA A 260 5.40 15.95 -6.02
CA ALA A 260 4.43 16.80 -5.34
C ALA A 260 3.95 16.15 -4.02
N ALA A 261 3.78 14.82 -3.97
CA ALA A 261 3.51 14.13 -2.72
C ALA A 261 4.64 14.28 -1.70
N ILE A 262 5.90 14.17 -2.14
CA ILE A 262 7.06 14.37 -1.27
C ILE A 262 7.05 15.78 -0.66
N ASP A 263 6.70 16.80 -1.44
CA ASP A 263 6.54 18.17 -0.92
C ASP A 263 5.46 18.28 0.14
N LEU A 264 4.29 17.68 -0.07
CA LEU A 264 3.22 17.66 0.93
C LEU A 264 3.68 17.03 2.24
N VAL A 265 4.49 15.96 2.17
CA VAL A 265 5.08 15.32 3.34
C VAL A 265 6.07 16.24 4.05
N LEU A 266 6.98 16.87 3.30
CA LEU A 266 7.98 17.77 3.84
C LEU A 266 7.34 18.99 4.50
N ASP A 267 6.35 19.60 3.86
CA ASP A 267 5.59 20.73 4.38
C ASP A 267 4.91 20.37 5.71
N ALA A 268 4.26 19.20 5.79
CA ALA A 268 3.58 18.79 7.01
C ALA A 268 4.57 18.55 8.16
N TYR A 269 5.70 17.90 7.88
CA TYR A 269 6.74 17.66 8.88
C TYR A 269 7.43 18.95 9.32
N GLU A 270 7.64 19.91 8.41
CA GLU A 270 8.20 21.21 8.76
C GLU A 270 7.23 22.03 9.61
N ALA A 271 5.95 22.07 9.24
CA ALA A 271 4.91 22.76 10.01
C ALA A 271 4.83 22.23 11.44
N GLU A 272 4.83 20.91 11.62
CA GLU A 272 4.80 20.29 12.94
C GLU A 272 6.08 20.56 13.75
N ARG A 273 7.26 20.48 13.12
CA ARG A 273 8.51 20.80 13.80
C ARG A 273 8.55 22.26 14.28
N ARG A 274 8.08 23.21 13.47
CA ARG A 274 7.99 24.63 13.86
C ARG A 274 7.04 24.80 15.04
N ARG A 275 5.86 24.17 14.98
CA ARG A 275 4.88 24.17 16.08
C ARG A 275 5.49 23.70 17.40
N VAL A 276 6.24 22.60 17.38
CA VAL A 276 6.88 22.05 18.59
C VAL A 276 8.04 22.90 19.10
N PHE A 277 8.85 23.45 18.18
CA PHE A 277 9.95 24.35 18.53
C PHE A 277 9.44 25.65 19.20
N ASP A 278 8.35 26.22 18.66
CA ASP A 278 7.72 27.41 19.21
C ASP A 278 7.00 27.14 20.54
N SER A 279 6.61 25.89 20.82
CA SER A 279 5.93 25.49 22.06
C SER A 279 6.84 25.08 23.23
N PHE A 280 8.18 25.12 23.07
CA PHE A 280 9.17 24.79 24.11
C PHE A 280 8.89 23.48 24.89
N VAL A 281 8.89 22.33 24.19
CA VAL A 281 9.04 21.01 24.82
C VAL A 281 10.07 20.19 24.01
N PRO A 282 11.20 19.77 24.59
CA PRO A 282 12.18 18.96 23.87
C PRO A 282 11.68 17.51 23.79
N LEU A 283 11.11 17.13 22.65
CA LEU A 283 10.89 15.72 22.29
C LEU A 283 11.81 15.35 21.13
N GLY A 284 12.74 14.43 21.37
CA GLY A 284 13.75 13.96 20.43
C GLY A 284 13.22 13.00 19.35
N ASN A 285 12.14 13.35 18.66
CA ASN A 285 11.53 12.47 17.65
C ASN A 285 11.92 12.86 16.21
N ARG A 286 12.49 11.89 15.47
CA ARG A 286 12.90 12.03 14.06
C ARG A 286 11.80 11.46 13.14
N ALA A 287 11.32 12.25 12.19
CA ALA A 287 10.41 11.82 11.12
C ALA A 287 11.17 11.07 9.99
N ARG A 288 10.48 10.22 9.22
CA ARG A 288 11.08 9.40 8.13
C ARG A 288 10.20 9.38 6.88
N ILE A 289 10.82 9.34 5.70
CA ILE A 289 10.15 9.24 4.39
C ILE A 289 10.49 7.89 3.76
N HIS A 290 9.55 7.24 3.08
CA HIS A 290 9.80 6.07 2.24
C HIS A 290 9.47 6.44 0.78
N THR A 291 10.47 6.44 -0.10
CA THR A 291 10.30 6.73 -1.53
C THR A 291 11.20 5.82 -2.37
N PRO A 292 10.74 5.32 -3.55
CA PRO A 292 11.59 4.57 -4.47
C PRO A 292 12.67 5.43 -5.17
N GLN A 293 12.61 6.76 -5.08
CA GLN A 293 13.55 7.68 -5.76
C GLN A 293 14.71 8.14 -4.87
N ARG A 294 15.77 8.73 -5.47
CA ARG A 294 16.98 9.21 -4.75
C ARG A 294 16.63 10.32 -3.73
N PRO A 295 17.45 10.50 -2.66
CA PRO A 295 17.23 11.55 -1.67
C PRO A 295 17.22 12.95 -2.31
N VAL A 296 16.23 13.78 -1.96
CA VAL A 296 16.19 15.22 -2.30
C VAL A 296 17.08 16.00 -1.32
N PRO A 297 17.77 17.09 -1.73
CA PRO A 297 18.69 17.85 -0.87
C PRO A 297 18.08 18.39 0.44
N SER A 298 16.76 18.51 0.53
CA SER A 298 16.04 18.94 1.75
C SER A 298 16.14 17.93 2.90
N ASN A 299 16.35 16.63 2.63
CA ASN A 299 16.35 15.58 3.64
C ASN A 299 17.44 15.76 4.72
N GLU A 300 18.59 16.30 4.35
CA GLU A 300 19.72 16.53 5.29
C GLU A 300 19.43 17.63 6.31
N ARG A 301 18.59 18.62 5.97
CA ARG A 301 18.27 19.76 6.84
C ARG A 301 17.33 19.40 8.00
N PHE A 302 16.61 18.30 7.88
CA PHE A 302 15.53 17.91 8.80
C PHE A 302 15.77 16.58 9.53
N GLY A 303 16.92 15.92 9.31
CA GLY A 303 17.22 14.63 9.95
C GLY A 303 16.28 13.50 9.52
N LEU A 304 15.67 13.64 8.33
CA LEU A 304 14.75 12.68 7.75
C LEU A 304 15.54 11.48 7.20
N SER A 305 15.14 10.26 7.57
CA SER A 305 15.68 9.07 6.92
C SER A 305 14.80 8.67 5.73
N CYS A 306 15.41 8.46 4.57
CA CYS A 306 14.76 7.93 3.39
C CYS A 306 15.00 6.42 3.28
N ILE A 307 13.96 5.63 3.04
CA ILE A 307 14.10 4.21 2.68
C ILE A 307 13.64 4.04 1.24
N CYS A 308 14.58 3.64 0.37
CA CYS A 308 14.36 3.40 -1.04
C CYS A 308 14.45 1.92 -1.38
N THR A 309 13.47 1.41 -2.10
CA THR A 309 13.49 0.07 -2.68
C THR A 309 14.30 0.13 -3.97
N LYS A 310 15.50 -0.45 -3.97
CA LYS A 310 16.42 -0.46 -5.13
C LYS A 310 15.96 -1.23 -6.38
N PRO A 311 15.08 -2.26 -6.38
CA PRO A 311 14.77 -2.99 -7.61
C PRO A 311 13.97 -2.19 -8.65
N PHE A 312 13.47 -0.99 -8.32
CA PHE A 312 12.80 -0.10 -9.28
C PHE A 312 13.75 0.63 -10.24
N VAL A 313 15.07 0.51 -10.04
CA VAL A 313 16.06 1.01 -11.00
C VAL A 313 16.43 -0.18 -11.87
N SER A 314 15.83 -0.29 -13.06
CA SER A 314 16.36 -1.21 -14.07
C SER A 314 17.82 -0.81 -14.32
N ARG A 315 18.72 -1.80 -14.29
CA ARG A 315 20.02 -1.61 -14.94
C ARG A 315 19.69 -1.49 -16.42
N SER A 316 19.70 -0.26 -16.95
CA SER A 316 19.84 -0.07 -18.38
C SER A 316 21.07 -0.89 -18.83
N PRO A 317 20.96 -1.76 -19.85
CA PRO A 317 22.12 -2.37 -20.46
C PRO A 317 23.06 -1.31 -21.05
#